data_AF-A0A2U1KYQ7-F1
#
_entry.id   AF-A0A2U1KYQ7-F1
#
_cell.length_a   1.000
_cell.length_b   1.000
_cell.length_c   1.000
_cell.angle_alpha   90.00
_cell.angle_beta   90.00
_cell.angle_gamma   90.00
#
_symmetry.space_group_name_H-M   'P 1'
#
loop_
_entity.id
_entity.type
_entity.pdbx_description
1 polymer ?
#
loop_
_entity_poly.entity_id
_entity_poly.type
_entity_poly.pdbx_seq_one_letter_code
_entity_poly.pdbx_strand_id
1 'polypeptide(L)'
;MEVMGLMLGEFVDEYTVCVVDVFAMPQSGTGVSVEAVDHVFQTNMLDMLKQTGRSKAKVQCSLSCIAVDALESTKLQSFEALNQRAVAVVVDPIQSVKGKVVIDAFRLINPQEPRQTTSNLGHLNKPSIQALIHGLNRHYYSIAINYRKNELEEKMLLNLHKKKWTDGLKLERFDTHSKTNEQTVEEMLGLAIKYNKAVQEEDTLSPEKLAIANVGRQVMV
;
A
#
# COMPACT_ATOMS: atom_id res chain seq x y z
N MET A 1 11.17 -11.63 2.49
CA MET A 1 11.22 -11.68 3.96
C MET A 1 9.96 -11.00 4.47
N GLU A 2 9.12 -11.72 5.21
CA GLU A 2 7.81 -11.24 5.65
C GLU A 2 7.91 -10.55 7.00
N VAL A 3 7.42 -9.32 7.12
CA VAL A 3 7.51 -8.49 8.34
C VAL A 3 6.17 -8.46 9.03
N MET A 4 6.15 -8.69 10.35
CA MET A 4 4.94 -8.59 11.17
C MET A 4 4.96 -7.34 12.04
N GLY A 5 3.77 -6.86 12.40
CA GLY A 5 3.57 -5.73 13.32
C GLY A 5 2.28 -5.90 14.10
N LEU A 6 2.11 -5.07 15.13
CA LEU A 6 0.89 -4.98 15.91
C LEU A 6 0.20 -3.64 15.65
N MET A 7 -1.13 -3.67 15.59
CA MET A 7 -1.94 -2.48 15.42
C MET A 7 -2.64 -2.11 16.72
N LEU A 8 -2.59 -0.83 17.05
CA LEU A 8 -3.19 -0.23 18.24
C LEU A 8 -4.36 0.64 17.82
N GLY A 9 -5.44 0.55 18.58
CA GLY A 9 -6.67 1.23 18.24
C GLY A 9 -7.73 1.07 19.31
N GLU A 10 -8.95 1.43 18.93
CA GLU A 10 -10.14 1.29 19.77
C GLU A 10 -11.28 0.66 18.96
N PHE A 11 -12.12 -0.09 19.66
CA PHE A 11 -13.42 -0.53 19.13
C PHE A 11 -14.42 0.58 19.44
N VAL A 12 -14.94 1.24 18.41
CA VAL A 12 -15.91 2.34 18.57
C VAL A 12 -17.31 1.77 18.83
N ASP A 13 -17.68 0.73 18.11
CA ASP A 13 -19.00 0.07 18.18
C ASP A 13 -18.88 -1.43 17.84
N GLU A 14 -20.00 -2.05 17.45
CA GLU A 14 -20.03 -3.47 17.07
C GLU A 14 -19.52 -3.79 15.67
N TYR A 15 -19.42 -2.79 14.80
CA TYR A 15 -19.21 -2.96 13.36
C TYR A 15 -17.95 -2.26 12.84
N THR A 16 -17.33 -1.41 13.66
CA THR A 16 -16.24 -0.52 13.29
C THR A 16 -15.05 -0.71 14.22
N VAL A 17 -13.90 -0.99 13.60
CA VAL A 17 -12.60 -1.04 14.27
C VAL A 17 -11.79 0.17 13.82
N CYS A 18 -11.35 1.00 14.76
CA CYS A 18 -10.50 2.16 14.45
C CYS A 18 -9.06 1.86 14.84
N VAL A 19 -8.21 1.67 13.85
CA VAL A 19 -6.76 1.56 14.02
C VAL A 19 -6.14 2.96 13.98
N VAL A 20 -5.40 3.32 15.02
CA VAL A 20 -4.82 4.67 15.19
C VAL A 20 -3.30 4.66 15.06
N ASP A 21 -2.63 3.63 15.59
CA ASP A 21 -1.17 3.54 15.61
C ASP A 21 -0.74 2.10 15.28
N VAL A 22 0.47 1.94 14.73
CA VAL A 22 1.01 0.62 14.39
C VAL A 22 2.50 0.60 14.72
N PHE A 23 3.00 -0.53 15.21
CA PHE A 23 4.43 -0.71 15.41
C PHE A 23 4.90 -2.07 14.92
N ALA A 24 6.12 -2.11 14.39
CA ALA A 24 6.74 -3.32 13.89
C ALA A 24 7.24 -4.20 15.04
N MET A 25 7.13 -5.52 14.87
CA MET A 25 7.74 -6.49 15.77
C MET A 25 9.11 -6.93 15.22
N PRO A 26 10.11 -7.15 16.07
CA PRO A 26 11.41 -7.66 15.62
C PRO A 26 11.25 -9.04 14.98
N GLN A 27 12.01 -9.29 13.91
CA GLN A 27 12.00 -10.59 13.23
C GLN A 27 13.08 -11.51 13.81
N SER A 28 12.72 -12.76 14.05
CA SER A 28 13.68 -13.84 14.28
C SER A 28 14.14 -14.42 12.93
N GLY A 29 15.46 -14.63 12.77
CA GLY A 29 16.09 -14.96 11.48
C GLY A 29 15.74 -16.32 10.87
N THR A 30 15.03 -17.19 11.60
CA THR A 30 14.48 -18.45 11.09
C THR A 30 13.02 -18.24 10.72
N GLY A 31 12.69 -18.42 9.43
CA GLY A 31 11.47 -17.92 8.80
C GLY A 31 10.14 -18.27 9.49
N VAL A 32 9.17 -17.35 9.31
CA VAL A 32 7.68 -17.46 9.41
C VAL A 32 7.07 -18.36 10.50
N SER A 33 7.79 -18.75 11.56
CA SER A 33 7.19 -19.53 12.63
C SER A 33 6.36 -18.64 13.57
N VAL A 34 5.27 -19.21 14.08
CA VAL A 34 4.32 -18.63 15.06
C VAL A 34 5.01 -18.23 16.37
N GLU A 35 6.24 -18.71 16.59
CA GLU A 35 7.04 -18.55 17.80
C GLU A 35 7.79 -17.21 17.87
N ALA A 36 7.72 -16.38 16.82
CA ALA A 36 8.44 -15.10 16.75
C ALA A 36 7.75 -13.92 17.46
N VAL A 37 6.60 -14.13 18.13
CA VAL A 37 5.93 -13.08 18.89
C VAL A 37 6.52 -13.01 20.29
N ASP A 38 7.49 -12.11 20.47
CA ASP A 38 8.07 -11.85 21.79
C ASP A 38 7.10 -11.07 22.68
N HIS A 39 6.47 -11.78 23.62
CA HIS A 39 5.57 -11.19 24.62
C HIS A 39 6.27 -10.20 25.55
N VAL A 40 7.57 -10.36 25.78
CA VAL A 40 8.35 -9.42 26.62
C VAL A 40 8.49 -8.09 25.89
N PHE A 41 8.84 -8.12 24.60
CA PHE A 41 8.88 -6.91 23.77
C PHE A 41 7.52 -6.21 23.71
N GLN A 42 6.43 -6.96 23.50
CA GLN A 42 5.09 -6.41 23.47
C GLN A 42 4.72 -5.71 24.78
N THR A 43 4.99 -6.34 25.92
CA THR A 43 4.64 -5.78 27.24
C THR A 43 5.44 -4.52 27.53
N ASN A 44 6.75 -4.54 27.28
CA ASN A 44 7.62 -3.39 27.47
C ASN A 44 7.20 -2.21 26.57
N MET A 45 6.88 -2.47 25.30
CA MET A 45 6.43 -1.43 24.37
C MET A 45 5.10 -0.83 24.80
N LEU A 46 4.14 -1.66 25.25
CA LEU A 46 2.86 -1.17 25.78
C LEU A 46 3.05 -0.32 27.04
N ASP A 47 3.99 -0.66 27.91
CA ASP A 47 4.28 0.14 29.11
C ASP A 47 4.96 1.47 28.77
N MET A 48 5.85 1.50 27.79
CA MET A 48 6.41 2.74 27.25
C MET A 48 5.33 3.65 26.65
N LEU A 49 4.37 3.08 25.91
CA LEU A 49 3.26 3.85 25.34
C LEU A 49 2.34 4.42 26.42
N LYS A 50 2.09 3.69 27.50
CA LYS A 50 1.33 4.20 28.65
C LYS A 50 1.99 5.43 29.28
N GLN A 51 3.32 5.44 29.41
CA GLN A 51 4.06 6.57 29.99
C GLN A 51 3.96 7.84 29.13
N THR A 52 3.88 7.70 27.81
CA THR A 52 3.76 8.85 26.89
C THR A 52 2.33 9.41 26.78
N GLY A 53 1.40 8.95 27.62
CA GLY A 53 0.01 9.38 27.58
C GLY A 53 -0.82 8.73 26.47
N ARG A 54 -0.26 7.74 25.75
CA ARG A 54 -0.98 6.91 24.76
C ARG A 54 -1.66 5.71 25.44
N SER A 55 -2.30 5.96 26.58
CA SER A 55 -2.93 4.94 27.44
C SER A 55 -4.26 4.40 26.91
N LYS A 56 -4.82 5.03 25.86
CA LYS A 56 -6.05 4.56 25.19
C LYS A 56 -5.90 3.20 24.48
N ALA A 57 -4.69 2.67 24.40
CA ALA A 57 -4.39 1.32 23.89
C ALA A 57 -4.83 0.18 24.84
N LYS A 58 -6.03 0.30 25.43
CA LYS A 58 -6.69 -0.79 26.18
C LYS A 58 -7.74 -1.50 25.31
N VAL A 59 -7.43 -1.62 24.04
CA VAL A 59 -7.82 -2.80 23.28
C VAL A 59 -6.50 -3.45 22.96
N GLN A 60 -6.23 -4.55 23.66
CA GLN A 60 -5.13 -5.45 23.38
C GLN A 60 -5.39 -6.13 22.04
N CYS A 61 -5.53 -5.36 20.96
CA CYS A 61 -5.40 -5.86 19.61
C CYS A 61 -3.94 -6.25 19.49
N SER A 62 -3.62 -7.47 19.89
CA SER A 62 -2.53 -8.20 19.29
C SER A 62 -2.94 -8.50 17.84
N LEU A 63 -2.98 -7.44 17.05
CA LEU A 63 -3.35 -7.46 15.65
C LEU A 63 -2.08 -7.78 14.86
N SER A 64 -1.60 -9.01 14.96
CA SER A 64 -0.74 -9.56 13.92
C SER A 64 -1.68 -10.04 12.80
N CYS A 65 -1.42 -9.82 11.52
CA CYS A 65 -0.14 -9.87 10.87
C CYS A 65 -0.20 -9.00 9.60
N ILE A 66 0.87 -8.25 9.31
CA ILE A 66 1.27 -8.05 7.92
C ILE A 66 1.84 -9.41 7.53
N ALA A 67 1.05 -10.23 6.85
CA ALA A 67 1.56 -11.42 6.18
C ALA A 67 1.56 -11.08 4.69
N VAL A 68 2.74 -10.73 4.19
CA VAL A 68 3.04 -11.04 2.78
C VAL A 68 2.99 -12.56 2.71
N ASP A 69 2.08 -13.11 1.92
CA ASP A 69 2.07 -14.49 1.44
C ASP A 69 2.01 -15.67 2.44
N ALA A 70 1.16 -15.60 3.47
CA ALA A 70 0.36 -16.75 3.93
C ALA A 70 -0.43 -16.36 5.18
N LEU A 71 -1.75 -16.20 5.04
CA LEU A 71 -2.62 -16.17 6.21
C LEU A 71 -2.58 -17.56 6.86
N GLU A 72 -1.70 -17.75 7.84
CA GLU A 72 -1.71 -18.97 8.64
C GLU A 72 -2.91 -18.88 9.60
N SER A 73 -4.00 -19.56 9.22
CA SER A 73 -5.25 -19.62 10.01
C SER A 73 -5.01 -19.91 11.50
N THR A 74 -3.99 -20.71 11.83
CA THR A 74 -3.55 -21.03 13.18
C THR A 74 -3.10 -19.80 13.99
N LYS A 75 -2.37 -18.85 13.38
CA LYS A 75 -1.95 -17.60 14.04
C LYS A 75 -3.17 -16.74 14.33
N LEU A 76 -4.06 -16.60 13.35
CA LEU A 76 -5.25 -15.78 13.52
C LEU A 76 -6.15 -16.34 14.63
N GLN A 77 -6.27 -17.67 14.72
CA GLN A 77 -7.04 -18.35 15.75
C GLN A 77 -6.49 -18.12 17.17
N SER A 78 -5.17 -18.08 17.36
CA SER A 78 -4.58 -17.78 18.67
C SER A 78 -4.84 -16.33 19.10
N PHE A 79 -4.82 -15.39 18.16
CA PHE A 79 -5.19 -13.99 18.43
C PHE A 79 -6.69 -13.79 18.66
N GLU A 80 -7.53 -14.58 18.00
CA GLU A 80 -8.98 -14.57 18.20
C GLU A 80 -9.38 -15.11 19.59
N ALA A 81 -8.61 -16.06 20.13
CA ALA A 81 -8.79 -16.54 21.50
C ALA A 81 -8.52 -15.45 22.56
N LEU A 82 -7.59 -14.53 22.27
CA LEU A 82 -7.33 -13.36 23.13
C LEU A 82 -8.37 -12.26 22.91
N ASN A 83 -8.74 -12.00 21.65
CA ASN A 83 -9.74 -11.02 21.28
C ASN A 83 -10.60 -11.54 20.15
N GLN A 84 -11.87 -11.81 20.45
CA GLN A 84 -12.85 -12.33 19.48
C GLN A 84 -13.00 -11.45 18.22
N ARG A 85 -12.57 -10.19 18.26
CA ARG A 85 -12.65 -9.20 17.18
C ARG A 85 -11.31 -8.89 16.50
N ALA A 86 -10.35 -9.80 16.56
CA ALA A 86 -9.11 -9.66 15.81
C ALA A 86 -9.35 -9.60 14.28
N VAL A 87 -8.57 -8.77 13.59
CA VAL A 87 -8.61 -8.52 12.14
C VAL A 87 -7.19 -8.60 11.60
N ALA A 88 -6.90 -9.41 10.60
CA ALA A 88 -5.62 -9.36 9.90
C ALA A 88 -5.66 -8.29 8.80
N VAL A 89 -4.58 -7.51 8.63
CA VAL A 89 -4.45 -6.55 7.52
C VAL A 89 -3.22 -6.92 6.70
N VAL A 90 -3.44 -7.23 5.43
CA VAL A 90 -2.40 -7.61 4.47
C VAL A 90 -2.11 -6.42 3.57
N VAL A 91 -0.82 -6.09 3.44
CA VAL A 91 -0.32 -5.01 2.60
C VAL A 91 0.65 -5.59 1.59
N ASP A 92 0.40 -5.37 0.29
CA ASP A 92 1.36 -5.70 -0.77
C ASP A 92 2.07 -4.42 -1.23
N PRO A 93 3.30 -4.15 -0.76
CA PRO A 93 4.04 -2.96 -1.16
C PRO A 93 4.58 -3.03 -2.60
N ILE A 94 4.67 -4.22 -3.21
CA ILE A 94 5.23 -4.41 -4.55
C ILE A 94 4.18 -4.08 -5.60
N GLN A 95 2.93 -4.52 -5.38
CA GLN A 95 1.81 -4.20 -6.27
C GLN A 95 1.19 -2.81 -6.00
N SER A 96 1.50 -2.21 -4.86
CA SER A 96 1.06 -0.86 -4.53
C SER A 96 1.83 0.19 -5.35
N VAL A 97 1.10 1.00 -6.10
CA VAL A 97 1.63 2.09 -6.94
C VAL A 97 0.97 3.41 -6.59
N LYS A 98 1.51 4.54 -7.08
CA LYS A 98 0.90 5.86 -6.87
C LYS A 98 -0.56 5.85 -7.36
N GLY A 99 -1.49 6.11 -6.46
CA GLY A 99 -2.93 6.13 -6.74
C GLY A 99 -3.66 4.79 -6.54
N LYS A 100 -2.96 3.68 -6.33
CA LYS A 100 -3.55 2.38 -5.99
C LYS A 100 -2.73 1.69 -4.91
N VAL A 101 -3.26 1.68 -3.70
CA VAL A 101 -2.66 1.00 -2.56
C VAL A 101 -3.37 -0.34 -2.39
N VAL A 102 -2.63 -1.44 -2.51
CA VAL A 102 -3.15 -2.81 -2.39
C VAL A 102 -3.10 -3.22 -0.93
N ILE A 103 -4.23 -3.04 -0.24
CA ILE A 103 -4.41 -3.39 1.17
C ILE A 103 -5.77 -4.06 1.31
N ASP A 104 -5.79 -5.21 1.98
CA ASP A 104 -7.00 -5.95 2.30
C ASP A 104 -7.02 -6.33 3.78
N ALA A 105 -8.21 -6.33 4.38
CA ALA A 105 -8.43 -6.76 5.75
C ALA A 105 -9.24 -8.05 5.77
N PHE A 106 -8.85 -9.00 6.62
CA PHE A 106 -9.46 -10.32 6.74
C PHE A 106 -9.80 -10.66 8.18
N ARG A 107 -10.84 -11.46 8.38
CA ARG A 107 -11.20 -12.04 9.68
C ARG A 107 -11.66 -13.48 9.51
N LEU A 108 -11.36 -14.32 10.50
CA LEU A 108 -11.75 -15.73 10.49
C LEU A 108 -13.28 -15.89 10.52
N ILE A 109 -13.78 -16.95 9.90
CA ILE A 109 -15.18 -17.36 10.01
C ILE A 109 -15.28 -18.40 11.11
N ASN A 110 -16.04 -18.10 12.17
CA ASN A 110 -16.41 -19.11 13.15
C ASN A 110 -17.55 -19.97 12.59
N PRO A 111 -17.41 -21.30 12.49
CA PRO A 111 -18.46 -22.18 11.96
C PRO A 111 -19.73 -22.25 12.82
N GLN A 112 -19.71 -21.75 14.06
CA GLN A 112 -20.83 -21.81 14.99
C GLN A 112 -21.79 -20.60 14.95
N GLU A 113 -21.38 -19.45 14.40
CA GLU A 113 -22.21 -18.25 14.38
C GLU A 113 -22.84 -18.02 12.99
N PRO A 114 -24.18 -18.04 12.87
CA PRO A 114 -24.83 -17.69 11.62
C PRO A 114 -24.55 -16.22 11.32
N ARG A 115 -24.00 -15.95 10.14
CA ARG A 115 -23.76 -14.58 9.68
C ARG A 115 -25.07 -13.80 9.67
N GLN A 116 -25.15 -12.78 10.50
CA GLN A 116 -26.03 -11.67 10.20
C GLN A 116 -25.43 -10.93 9.01
N THR A 117 -26.00 -11.12 7.81
CA THR A 117 -25.83 -10.19 6.69
C THR A 117 -26.61 -8.93 7.02
N THR A 118 -26.14 -8.16 8.00
CA THR A 118 -26.61 -6.79 8.20
C THR A 118 -26.04 -5.92 7.09
N SER A 119 -26.89 -5.02 6.60
CA SER A 119 -26.70 -4.17 5.45
C SER A 119 -25.59 -3.14 5.67
N ASN A 120 -24.34 -3.55 5.62
CA ASN A 120 -23.23 -2.61 5.50
C ASN A 120 -22.93 -2.44 4.01
N LEU A 121 -23.58 -1.43 3.42
CA LEU A 121 -23.27 -0.96 2.07
C LEU A 121 -21.77 -0.63 1.98
N GLY A 122 -21.10 -1.24 1.01
CA GLY A 122 -19.73 -0.91 0.65
C GLY A 122 -19.28 -1.83 -0.48
N HIS A 123 -18.71 -1.24 -1.52
CA HIS A 123 -18.21 -1.94 -2.70
C HIS A 123 -17.08 -2.90 -2.29
N LEU A 124 -17.43 -4.13 -1.88
CA LEU A 124 -16.42 -5.18 -1.68
C LEU A 124 -15.75 -5.41 -3.02
N ASN A 125 -14.45 -5.14 -3.08
CA ASN A 125 -13.66 -5.33 -4.28
C ASN A 125 -13.77 -6.79 -4.71
N LYS A 126 -13.94 -7.02 -6.02
CA LYS A 126 -14.00 -8.38 -6.55
C LYS A 126 -12.70 -9.11 -6.17
N PRO A 127 -12.79 -10.22 -5.43
CA PRO A 127 -11.58 -10.87 -4.93
C PRO A 127 -10.76 -11.48 -6.07
N SER A 128 -9.44 -11.50 -5.87
CA SER A 128 -8.52 -12.22 -6.76
C SER A 128 -8.78 -13.73 -6.72
N ILE A 129 -8.56 -14.42 -7.84
CA ILE A 129 -8.68 -15.89 -7.94
C ILE A 129 -7.74 -16.57 -6.94
N GLN A 130 -6.53 -16.03 -6.75
CA GLN A 130 -5.58 -16.55 -5.76
C GLN A 130 -6.15 -16.48 -4.34
N ALA A 131 -6.74 -15.35 -3.95
CA ALA A 131 -7.35 -15.18 -2.63
C ALA A 131 -8.50 -16.18 -2.39
N LEU A 132 -9.27 -16.50 -3.43
CA LEU A 132 -10.33 -17.52 -3.36
C LEU A 132 -9.75 -18.93 -3.15
N ILE A 133 -8.67 -19.28 -3.85
CA ILE A 133 -7.97 -20.56 -3.68
C ILE A 133 -7.42 -20.70 -2.25
N HIS A 134 -6.91 -19.61 -1.67
CA HIS A 134 -6.39 -19.60 -0.30
C HIS A 134 -7.47 -19.62 0.79
N GLY A 135 -8.76 -19.64 0.43
CA GLY A 135 -9.85 -19.89 1.37
C GLY A 135 -10.69 -18.67 1.75
N LEU A 136 -10.62 -17.58 0.97
CA LEU A 136 -11.58 -16.48 1.09
C LEU A 136 -13.02 -17.00 0.91
N ASN A 137 -13.94 -16.55 1.76
CA ASN A 137 -15.32 -17.02 1.89
C ASN A 137 -15.50 -18.46 2.41
N ARG A 138 -14.42 -19.17 2.75
CA ARG A 138 -14.47 -20.49 3.41
C ARG A 138 -13.96 -20.43 4.84
N HIS A 139 -12.74 -19.92 5.02
CA HIS A 139 -12.06 -19.87 6.32
C HIS A 139 -12.02 -18.46 6.89
N TYR A 140 -12.01 -17.45 6.01
CA TYR A 140 -11.98 -16.05 6.37
C TYR A 140 -12.76 -15.21 5.36
N TYR A 141 -13.11 -14.00 5.73
CA TYR A 141 -13.80 -13.04 4.86
C TYR A 141 -13.10 -11.69 4.84
N SER A 142 -13.32 -10.97 3.76
CA SER A 142 -12.79 -9.62 3.58
C SER A 142 -13.67 -8.58 4.29
N ILE A 143 -13.02 -7.59 4.89
CA ILE A 143 -13.64 -6.42 5.51
C ILE A 143 -13.27 -5.20 4.68
N ALA A 144 -14.23 -4.32 4.43
CA ALA A 144 -13.98 -3.07 3.71
C ALA A 144 -13.15 -2.11 4.58
N ILE A 145 -12.11 -1.52 3.97
CA ILE A 145 -11.23 -0.56 4.64
C ILE A 145 -11.61 0.85 4.21
N ASN A 146 -11.76 1.74 5.20
CA ASN A 146 -11.94 3.17 4.96
C ASN A 146 -10.79 3.95 5.59
N TYR A 147 -10.38 5.03 4.93
CA TYR A 147 -9.35 5.94 5.41
C TYR A 147 -9.99 7.19 6.00
N ARG A 148 -9.64 7.51 7.25
CA ARG A 148 -9.97 8.79 7.86
C ARG A 148 -8.75 9.70 7.78
N LYS A 149 -8.94 10.93 7.29
CA LYS A 149 -7.91 11.96 7.25
C LYS A 149 -8.45 13.21 7.93
N ASN A 150 -7.67 13.80 8.82
CA ASN A 150 -7.99 15.09 9.41
C ASN A 150 -7.48 16.23 8.53
N GLU A 151 -8.14 17.39 8.56
CA GLU A 151 -7.71 18.56 7.79
C GLU A 151 -6.27 18.98 8.12
N LEU A 152 -5.85 18.83 9.38
CA LEU A 152 -4.49 19.15 9.83
C LEU A 152 -3.47 18.19 9.20
N GLU A 153 -3.79 16.90 9.18
CA GLU A 153 -2.94 15.87 8.53
C GLU A 153 -2.83 16.13 7.04
N GLU A 154 -3.94 16.46 6.38
CA GLU A 154 -3.95 16.77 4.95
C GLU A 154 -3.09 18.01 4.64
N LYS A 155 -3.25 19.10 5.40
CA LYS A 155 -2.42 20.30 5.27
C LYS A 155 -0.94 20.01 5.51
N MET A 156 -0.62 19.21 6.53
CA MET A 156 0.75 18.81 6.84
C MET A 156 1.38 17.95 5.73
N LEU A 157 0.65 16.94 5.26
CA LEU A 157 1.11 16.05 4.18
C LEU A 157 1.29 16.81 2.86
N LEU A 158 0.40 17.76 2.56
CA LEU A 158 0.50 18.59 1.37
C LEU A 158 1.74 19.51 1.41
N ASN A 159 2.23 19.88 2.59
CA ASN A 159 3.46 20.66 2.73
C ASN A 159 4.73 19.86 2.42
N LEU A 160 4.74 18.53 2.62
CA LEU A 160 5.92 17.68 2.33
C LEU A 160 6.25 17.63 0.83
N HIS A 161 5.24 17.78 -0.03
CA HIS A 161 5.41 17.76 -1.48
C HIS A 161 5.80 19.12 -2.08
N LYS A 162 5.92 20.18 -1.27
CA LYS A 162 6.30 21.50 -1.77
C LYS A 162 7.80 21.55 -2.07
N LYS A 163 8.15 22.17 -3.20
CA LYS A 163 9.55 22.50 -3.51
C LYS A 163 10.12 23.37 -2.38
N LYS A 164 11.41 23.21 -2.07
CA LYS A 164 12.07 24.09 -1.10
C LYS A 164 12.03 25.50 -1.68
N TRP A 165 11.56 26.47 -0.90
CA TRP A 165 11.50 27.87 -1.34
C TRP A 165 12.87 28.40 -1.79
N THR A 166 13.95 27.89 -1.18
CA THR A 166 15.33 28.22 -1.53
C THR A 166 15.73 27.79 -2.94
N ASP A 167 15.07 26.80 -3.53
CA ASP A 167 15.38 26.37 -4.89
C ASP A 167 15.02 27.46 -5.92
N GLY A 168 14.02 28.31 -5.64
CA GLY A 168 13.70 29.48 -6.47
C GLY A 168 14.67 30.64 -6.34
N LEU A 169 15.53 30.62 -5.31
CA LEU A 169 16.58 31.63 -5.09
C LEU A 169 17.96 31.17 -5.55
N LYS A 170 18.09 29.91 -5.99
CA LYS A 170 19.32 29.40 -6.57
C LYS A 170 19.32 29.71 -8.05
N LEU A 171 20.32 30.46 -8.48
CA LEU A 171 20.67 30.54 -9.89
C LEU A 171 21.44 29.28 -10.27
N GLU A 172 20.99 28.63 -11.35
CA GLU A 172 21.81 27.63 -12.02
C GLU A 172 23.05 28.30 -12.62
N ARG A 173 24.15 27.56 -12.74
CA ARG A 173 25.36 28.10 -13.37
C ARG A 173 25.08 28.36 -14.85
N PHE A 174 25.40 29.57 -15.32
CA PHE A 174 25.14 29.97 -16.70
C PHE A 174 25.84 29.05 -17.71
N ASP A 175 27.07 28.62 -17.43
CA ASP A 175 27.81 27.71 -18.33
C ASP A 175 27.14 26.35 -18.48
N THR A 176 26.59 25.79 -17.39
CA THR A 176 25.88 24.50 -17.45
C THR A 176 24.54 24.66 -18.15
N HIS A 177 23.81 25.73 -17.84
CA HIS A 177 22.52 26.02 -18.46
C HIS A 177 22.65 26.23 -19.98
N SER A 178 23.66 26.98 -20.42
CA SER A 178 23.94 27.20 -21.84
C SER A 178 24.26 25.89 -22.58
N LYS A 179 25.10 25.03 -21.98
CA LYS A 179 25.44 23.72 -22.56
C LYS A 179 24.23 22.78 -22.64
N THR A 180 23.40 22.74 -21.59
CA THR A 180 22.17 21.94 -21.61
C THR A 180 21.20 22.42 -22.67
N ASN A 181 21.06 23.74 -22.85
CA ASN A 181 20.22 24.31 -23.90
C ASN A 181 20.73 23.94 -25.30
N GLU A 182 22.04 24.08 -25.55
CA GLU A 182 22.66 23.71 -26.83
C GLU A 182 22.43 22.23 -27.15
N GLN A 183 22.69 21.34 -26.20
CA GLN A 183 22.45 19.90 -26.34
C GLN A 183 20.97 19.58 -26.62
N THR A 184 20.05 20.21 -25.88
CA THR A 184 18.61 20.00 -26.05
C THR A 184 18.14 20.44 -27.44
N VAL A 185 18.69 21.55 -27.97
CA VAL A 185 18.36 22.05 -29.31
C VAL A 185 18.95 21.15 -30.40
N GLU A 186 20.17 20.65 -30.22
CA GLU A 186 20.79 19.72 -31.15
C GLU A 186 20.02 18.39 -31.22
N GLU A 187 19.61 17.86 -30.07
CA GLU A 187 18.72 16.68 -30.01
C GLU A 187 17.37 16.95 -30.67
N MET A 188 16.77 18.13 -30.43
CA MET A 188 15.50 18.52 -31.04
C MET A 188 15.62 18.63 -32.57
N LEU A 189 16.73 19.14 -33.11
CA LEU A 189 16.98 19.17 -34.55
C LEU A 189 17.05 17.76 -35.13
N GLY A 190 17.80 16.86 -34.48
CA GLY A 190 17.89 15.46 -34.90
C GLY A 190 16.54 14.75 -34.89
N LEU A 191 15.71 15.04 -33.88
CA LEU A 191 14.34 14.56 -33.77
C LEU A 191 13.41 15.14 -34.86
N ALA A 192 13.51 16.43 -35.15
CA ALA A 192 12.70 17.09 -36.18
C ALA A 192 12.99 16.55 -37.60
N ILE A 193 14.26 16.26 -37.92
CA ILE A 193 14.63 15.63 -39.19
C ILE A 193 14.03 14.23 -39.29
N LYS A 194 14.11 13.43 -38.21
CA LYS A 194 13.51 12.09 -38.16
C LYS A 194 11.99 12.15 -38.29
N TYR A 195 11.34 13.12 -37.66
CA TYR A 195 9.90 13.33 -37.74
C TYR A 195 9.46 13.70 -39.17
N ASN A 196 10.13 14.66 -39.81
CA ASN A 196 9.84 15.02 -41.20
C ASN A 196 9.95 13.81 -42.14
N LYS A 197 10.96 12.97 -41.94
CA LYS A 197 11.13 11.73 -42.70
C LYS A 197 9.99 10.74 -42.41
N ALA A 198 9.58 10.59 -41.15
CA ALA A 198 8.48 9.71 -40.78
C ALA A 198 7.15 10.15 -41.41
N VAL A 199 6.84 11.45 -41.43
CA VAL A 199 5.61 11.99 -42.07
C VAL A 199 5.61 11.74 -43.57
N GLN A 200 6.75 11.90 -44.25
CA GLN A 200 6.87 11.59 -45.69
C GLN A 200 6.70 10.09 -45.98
N GLU A 201 7.14 9.22 -45.08
CA GLU A 201 6.94 7.77 -45.18
C GLU A 201 5.47 7.38 -44.90
N GLU A 202 4.80 8.05 -43.94
CA GLU A 202 3.39 7.84 -43.59
C GLU A 202 2.43 8.05 -44.77
N ASP A 203 2.66 9.08 -45.61
CA ASP A 203 1.83 9.35 -46.80
C ASP A 203 1.82 8.20 -47.81
N THR A 204 2.81 7.30 -47.76
CA THR A 204 2.97 6.19 -48.72
C THR A 204 2.43 4.85 -48.22
N LEU A 205 2.14 4.73 -46.93
CA LEU A 205 1.85 3.46 -46.25
C LEU A 205 0.41 3.40 -45.73
N SER A 206 -0.19 2.21 -45.74
CA SER A 206 -1.51 2.00 -45.15
C SER A 206 -1.44 1.99 -43.62
N PRO A 207 -2.51 2.41 -42.91
CA PRO A 207 -2.51 2.56 -41.45
C PRO A 207 -2.18 1.27 -40.68
N GLU A 208 -2.57 0.09 -41.19
CA GLU A 208 -2.25 -1.20 -40.59
C GLU A 208 -0.75 -1.55 -40.68
N LYS A 209 -0.09 -1.16 -41.78
CA LYS A 209 1.35 -1.39 -41.95
C LYS A 209 2.18 -0.40 -41.15
N LEU A 210 1.70 0.82 -40.96
CA LEU A 210 2.32 1.84 -40.09
C LEU A 210 2.31 1.41 -38.61
N ALA A 211 1.20 0.85 -38.13
CA ALA A 211 1.09 0.35 -36.77
C ALA A 211 2.14 -0.74 -36.45
N ILE A 212 2.51 -1.55 -37.44
CA ILE A 212 3.54 -2.59 -37.31
C ILE A 212 4.96 -2.00 -37.49
N ALA A 213 5.14 -1.07 -38.44
CA ALA A 213 6.43 -0.44 -38.73
C ALA A 213 6.98 0.43 -37.58
N ASN A 214 6.08 0.97 -36.74
CA ASN A 214 6.44 1.80 -35.59
C ASN A 214 6.83 0.97 -34.35
N VAL A 215 6.66 -0.35 -34.36
CA VAL A 215 7.06 -1.22 -33.25
C VAL A 215 8.59 -1.36 -33.21
N GLY A 216 9.21 -0.93 -32.11
CA GLY A 216 10.66 -1.05 -31.90
C GLY A 216 11.50 0.13 -32.43
N ARG A 217 10.86 1.17 -32.98
CA ARG A 217 11.51 2.45 -33.29
C ARG A 217 11.17 3.47 -32.22
N GLN A 218 12.11 4.39 -31.95
CA GLN A 218 11.87 5.54 -31.10
C GLN A 218 11.01 6.55 -31.88
N VAL A 219 9.70 6.34 -31.85
CA VAL A 219 8.70 7.23 -32.45
C VAL A 219 8.33 8.28 -31.40
N MET A 220 8.38 9.56 -31.76
CA MET A 220 7.88 10.63 -30.89
C MET A 220 6.36 10.49 -30.80
N VAL A 221 5.88 10.19 -29.58
CA VAL A 221 4.47 10.30 -29.19
C VAL A 221 4.25 11.68 -28.57
#